data_AF-A0A8C6ZVP2-F1
#
_entry.id   AF-A0A8C6ZVP2-F1
#
_cell.length_a   1.000
_cell.length_b   1.000
_cell.length_c   1.000
_cell.angle_alpha   90.00
_cell.angle_beta   90.00
_cell.angle_gamma   90.00
#
_symmetry.space_group_name_H-M   'P 1'
#
loop_
_entity.id
_entity.type
_entity.pdbx_description
1 polymer ?
#
loop_
_entity_poly.entity_id
_entity_poly.type
_entity_poly.pdbx_seq_one_letter_code
_entity_poly.pdbx_strand_id
1 'polypeptide(L)'
;MRGARAGGPELPPPPPLLLLLLLLAAAAAAAGQPRPSVVLVASDSFDGRLTFYPGNQTVALPFINFMKRYGTVFLKAYTNSPICCPSRAAMWSGLFTHLTESWNNFKGLDPGYVTWMDLLQKHGYHTKKLGKIDYTSGHHSVSNRVEAWTRDVAFLLRQEGRPTVKLTGNKTHIRVMEKDWQNTDKAVNWIKEEAVNFTQPFVLYLGLNLPHPYPSPSTGENFGSSTFLTSPYWLKKVSYEAIKIPKWSSLSEMHPVDYYSSYTKNCTGEFTKEEVRNIRAFYYAMCAETDAMLGKIISALRDTGLLKRTIIIFTADHGELAMDHRQFYKMSMYEGSSHIPLLVMGPGIKQQQQVSDVVSLVDIYPTMLDIARIPAQQNLSGYSLMPLLFEELENEVVTRKPRPPWVLSEFHGCNVNSSTYMLRTDRWKYITYSDGNSVPPQLFDLSADPDELENIAMKFPVVAHSLDKILRSIVNYPKVSSSVQEYNKREFISWKQSLGQNYSNVIANLRWHQDWLKEPKKYEDAIDKWLHQRQHQ
;
A
#
# COMPACT_ATOMS: atom_id res chain seq x y z
N MET A 1 -1.51 74.15 19.25
CA MET A 1 -0.99 72.95 19.96
C MET A 1 0.11 72.34 19.11
N ARG A 2 1.25 72.02 19.75
CA ARG A 2 2.49 71.52 19.14
C ARG A 2 2.34 70.09 18.64
N GLY A 3 3.11 69.72 17.60
CA GLY A 3 3.32 68.35 17.18
C GLY A 3 4.36 68.24 16.07
N ALA A 4 5.61 68.61 16.36
CA ALA A 4 6.76 68.40 15.47
C ALA A 4 7.13 66.91 15.44
N ARG A 5 7.24 66.31 14.24
CA ARG A 5 7.96 65.05 14.02
C ARG A 5 9.24 65.35 13.25
N ALA A 6 10.36 64.99 13.86
CA ALA A 6 11.69 65.10 13.32
C ALA A 6 11.86 64.12 12.14
N GLY A 7 12.27 64.64 10.98
CA GLY A 7 12.83 63.83 9.91
C GLY A 7 14.27 63.47 10.26
N GLY A 8 14.53 62.18 10.51
CA GLY A 8 15.88 61.64 10.53
C GLY A 8 16.42 61.51 9.10
N PRO A 9 17.74 61.58 8.89
CA PRO A 9 18.32 61.48 7.55
C PRO A 9 18.09 60.08 6.98
N GLU A 10 17.50 60.00 5.79
CA GLU A 10 17.46 58.76 5.00
C GLU A 10 18.89 58.35 4.67
N LEU A 11 19.28 57.15 5.12
CA LEU A 11 20.54 56.54 4.74
C LEU A 11 20.53 56.26 3.23
N PRO A 12 21.59 56.59 2.49
CA PRO A 12 21.65 56.31 1.06
C PRO A 12 21.54 54.80 0.81
N PRO A 13 20.86 54.38 -0.27
CA PRO A 13 20.75 52.97 -0.61
C PRO A 13 22.15 52.36 -0.77
N PRO A 14 22.37 51.13 -0.30
CA PRO A 14 23.68 50.49 -0.37
C PRO A 14 24.17 50.46 -1.82
N PRO A 15 25.48 50.67 -2.07
CA PRO A 15 26.02 50.72 -3.43
C PRO A 15 25.72 49.41 -4.16
N PRO A 16 25.56 49.42 -5.50
CA PRO A 16 25.15 48.25 -6.28
C PRO A 16 26.00 47.00 -6.02
N LEU A 17 27.28 47.19 -5.68
CA LEU A 17 28.20 46.11 -5.33
C LEU A 17 27.87 45.43 -3.98
N LEU A 18 27.37 46.18 -2.99
CA LEU A 18 26.99 45.66 -1.68
C LEU A 18 25.65 44.91 -1.77
N LEU A 19 24.72 45.38 -2.61
CA LEU A 19 23.48 44.67 -2.92
C LEU A 19 23.77 43.38 -3.72
N LEU A 20 24.72 43.41 -4.66
CA LEU A 20 25.16 42.23 -5.41
C LEU A 20 25.89 41.22 -4.52
N LEU A 21 26.72 41.67 -3.57
CA LEU A 21 27.40 40.82 -2.57
C LEU A 21 26.42 40.23 -1.54
N LEU A 22 25.38 40.98 -1.14
CA LEU A 22 24.30 40.48 -0.27
C LEU A 22 23.39 39.49 -1.01
N LEU A 23 23.14 39.70 -2.31
CA LEU A 23 22.40 38.76 -3.17
C LEU A 23 23.20 37.48 -3.47
N LEU A 24 24.52 37.59 -3.65
CA LEU A 24 25.42 36.44 -3.80
C LEU A 24 25.60 35.67 -2.48
N ALA A 25 25.62 36.35 -1.33
CA ALA A 25 25.66 35.72 -0.01
C ALA A 25 24.33 35.04 0.34
N ALA A 26 23.18 35.60 -0.06
CA ALA A 26 21.88 34.97 0.11
C ALA A 26 21.69 33.77 -0.84
N ALA A 27 22.20 33.83 -2.07
CA ALA A 27 22.23 32.69 -3.00
C ALA A 27 23.19 31.58 -2.52
N ALA A 28 24.32 31.93 -1.90
CA ALA A 28 25.24 30.96 -1.30
C ALA A 28 24.72 30.36 0.01
N ALA A 29 23.90 31.10 0.78
CA ALA A 29 23.25 30.61 1.99
C ALA A 29 22.07 29.66 1.69
N ALA A 30 21.36 29.84 0.57
CA ALA A 30 20.34 28.90 0.10
C ALA A 30 20.96 27.61 -0.49
N ALA A 31 22.12 27.71 -1.14
CA ALA A 31 22.87 26.58 -1.69
C ALA A 31 23.60 25.70 -0.63
N GLY A 32 23.33 25.87 0.67
CA GLY A 32 24.20 25.44 1.76
C GLY A 32 23.75 24.25 2.62
N GLN A 33 22.52 23.73 2.46
CA GLN A 33 22.06 22.56 3.22
C GLN A 33 22.36 21.26 2.44
N PRO A 34 23.11 20.29 3.02
CA PRO A 34 23.35 19.01 2.37
C PRO A 34 22.03 18.26 2.15
N ARG A 35 21.83 17.68 0.96
CA ARG A 35 20.69 16.81 0.68
C ARG A 35 20.60 15.71 1.74
N PRO A 36 19.45 15.46 2.37
CA PRO A 36 19.35 14.47 3.43
C PRO A 36 19.43 13.05 2.86
N SER A 37 19.92 12.13 3.68
CA SER A 37 19.76 10.70 3.42
C SER A 37 18.30 10.30 3.65
N VAL A 38 17.87 9.18 3.07
CA VAL A 38 16.52 8.66 3.25
C VAL A 38 16.53 7.19 3.67
N VAL A 39 15.68 6.83 4.61
CA VAL A 39 15.37 5.44 4.95
C VAL A 39 13.88 5.21 4.78
N LEU A 40 13.51 4.36 3.83
CA LEU A 40 12.14 3.94 3.59
C LEU A 40 11.96 2.51 4.11
N VAL A 41 11.17 2.36 5.18
CA VAL A 41 10.74 1.06 5.69
C VAL A 41 9.32 0.79 5.20
N ALA A 42 9.17 -0.23 4.36
CA ALA A 42 7.89 -0.61 3.77
C ALA A 42 7.46 -1.99 4.26
N SER A 43 6.38 -2.05 5.03
CA SER A 43 5.75 -3.28 5.50
C SER A 43 4.85 -3.90 4.41
N ASP A 44 4.57 -5.19 4.50
CA ASP A 44 3.55 -5.85 3.69
C ASP A 44 2.28 -6.06 4.51
N SER A 45 1.13 -5.59 4.02
CA SER A 45 -0.16 -5.88 4.67
C SER A 45 -0.39 -5.18 6.03
N PHE A 46 0.16 -3.98 6.25
CA PHE A 46 -0.06 -3.21 7.49
C PHE A 46 -1.26 -2.24 7.35
N ASP A 47 -2.28 -2.42 8.18
CA ASP A 47 -3.46 -1.56 8.24
C ASP A 47 -3.13 -0.20 8.86
N GLY A 48 -3.31 0.87 8.09
CA GLY A 48 -2.97 2.23 8.53
C GLY A 48 -3.78 2.72 9.72
N ARG A 49 -5.00 2.19 9.93
CA ARG A 49 -5.88 2.59 11.05
C ARG A 49 -5.26 2.27 12.41
N LEU A 50 -4.34 1.32 12.47
CA LEU A 50 -3.60 0.98 13.70
C LEU A 50 -2.65 2.08 14.18
N THR A 51 -2.36 3.08 13.34
CA THR A 51 -1.39 4.13 13.67
C THR A 51 -1.99 5.33 14.40
N PHE A 52 -3.32 5.43 14.50
CA PHE A 52 -4.02 6.52 15.17
C PHE A 52 -5.25 6.04 15.94
N TYR A 53 -5.87 6.95 16.70
CA TYR A 53 -7.04 6.62 17.51
C TYR A 53 -8.25 6.28 16.61
N PRO A 54 -9.06 5.26 16.96
CA PRO A 54 -8.92 4.37 18.11
C PRO A 54 -8.06 3.13 17.86
N GLY A 55 -7.64 2.86 16.61
CA GLY A 55 -6.93 1.63 16.24
C GLY A 55 -5.62 1.41 17.01
N ASN A 56 -4.89 2.48 17.33
CA ASN A 56 -3.65 2.41 18.11
C ASN A 56 -3.83 1.98 19.58
N GLN A 57 -5.06 1.76 20.05
CA GLN A 57 -5.36 1.22 21.38
C GLN A 57 -5.30 -0.30 21.43
N THR A 58 -5.36 -0.99 20.28
CA THR A 58 -5.42 -2.46 20.22
C THR A 58 -4.05 -3.11 20.35
N VAL A 59 -2.98 -2.40 20.03
CA VAL A 59 -1.61 -2.92 20.04
C VAL A 59 -0.57 -1.85 20.35
N ALA A 60 0.43 -2.21 21.14
CA ALA A 60 1.54 -1.33 21.46
C ALA A 60 2.50 -1.20 20.26
N LEU A 61 2.55 -0.01 19.67
CA LEU A 61 3.45 0.37 18.56
C LEU A 61 4.36 1.55 19.00
N PRO A 62 5.32 1.33 19.92
CA PRO A 62 6.15 2.40 20.48
C PRO A 62 6.95 3.18 19.44
N PHE A 63 7.44 2.55 18.36
CA PHE A 63 8.28 3.24 17.37
C PHE A 63 7.44 4.02 16.34
N ILE A 64 6.26 3.55 15.99
CA ILE A 64 5.24 4.35 15.29
C ILE A 64 4.85 5.56 16.13
N ASN A 65 4.57 5.37 17.42
CA ASN A 65 4.25 6.49 18.32
C ASN A 65 5.44 7.48 18.46
N PHE A 66 6.67 6.97 18.42
CA PHE A 66 7.87 7.81 18.37
C PHE A 66 7.91 8.65 17.08
N MET A 67 7.68 8.05 15.90
CA MET A 67 7.61 8.78 14.63
C MET A 67 6.50 9.84 14.63
N LYS A 68 5.33 9.54 15.20
CA LYS A 68 4.24 10.51 15.35
C LYS A 68 4.64 11.71 16.21
N ARG A 69 5.38 11.46 17.30
CA ARG A 69 5.80 12.50 18.22
C ARG A 69 6.89 13.40 17.61
N TYR A 70 7.79 12.83 16.82
CA TYR A 70 8.95 13.53 16.26
C TYR A 70 8.86 13.75 14.75
N GLY A 71 7.65 13.68 14.20
CA GLY A 71 7.40 13.80 12.77
C GLY A 71 5.92 14.03 12.47
N THR A 72 5.54 13.69 11.24
CA THR A 72 4.21 13.87 10.67
C THR A 72 3.58 12.51 10.39
N VAL A 73 2.28 12.38 10.69
CA VAL A 73 1.46 11.23 10.31
C VAL A 73 0.36 11.66 9.35
N PHE A 74 0.16 10.90 8.28
CA PHE A 74 -0.94 11.09 7.34
C PHE A 74 -2.11 10.19 7.75
N LEU A 75 -3.26 10.80 8.02
CA LEU A 75 -4.46 10.09 8.50
C LEU A 75 -5.27 9.44 7.38
N LYS A 76 -4.97 9.77 6.12
CA LYS A 76 -5.72 9.35 4.93
C LYS A 76 -4.75 8.97 3.81
N ALA A 77 -3.90 7.98 4.06
CA ALA A 77 -2.95 7.47 3.07
C ALA A 77 -3.47 6.16 2.46
N TYR A 78 -3.45 6.07 1.12
CA TYR A 78 -4.06 4.95 0.40
C TYR A 78 -3.11 4.29 -0.59
N THR A 79 -3.19 2.97 -0.66
CA THR A 79 -2.55 2.19 -1.72
C THR A 79 -3.17 2.47 -3.10
N ASN A 80 -2.39 2.34 -4.16
CA ASN A 80 -2.86 2.41 -5.54
C ASN A 80 -3.47 1.09 -6.03
N SER A 81 -3.20 0.00 -5.31
CA SER A 81 -3.81 -1.29 -5.57
C SER A 81 -3.76 -2.14 -4.32
N PRO A 82 -4.87 -2.74 -3.84
CA PRO A 82 -4.89 -3.51 -2.60
C PRO A 82 -4.23 -4.90 -2.74
N ILE A 83 -3.04 -4.98 -3.33
CA ILE A 83 -2.25 -6.20 -3.53
C ILE A 83 -0.76 -5.85 -3.75
N CYS A 84 0.15 -6.73 -3.34
CA CYS A 84 1.59 -6.47 -3.23
C CYS A 84 2.23 -5.89 -4.50
N CYS A 85 2.26 -6.62 -5.62
CA CYS A 85 3.08 -6.21 -6.77
C CYS A 85 2.55 -4.97 -7.49
N PRO A 86 1.26 -4.88 -7.84
CA PRO A 86 0.68 -3.67 -8.43
C PRO A 86 0.88 -2.41 -7.57
N SER A 87 0.70 -2.53 -6.25
CA SER A 87 0.94 -1.42 -5.31
C SER A 87 2.40 -0.97 -5.34
N ARG A 88 3.33 -1.91 -5.21
CA ARG A 88 4.76 -1.62 -5.22
C ARG A 88 5.17 -1.09 -6.59
N ALA A 89 4.70 -1.67 -7.69
CA ALA A 89 4.94 -1.16 -9.04
C ALA A 89 4.56 0.33 -9.16
N ALA A 90 3.40 0.73 -8.62
CA ALA A 90 3.01 2.13 -8.59
C ALA A 90 3.95 3.00 -7.73
N MET A 91 4.29 2.56 -6.52
CA MET A 91 5.24 3.26 -5.64
C MET A 91 6.62 3.45 -6.28
N TRP A 92 7.14 2.42 -6.97
CA TRP A 92 8.48 2.40 -7.54
C TRP A 92 8.57 3.16 -8.88
N SER A 93 7.50 3.20 -9.67
CA SER A 93 7.43 3.88 -10.97
C SER A 93 6.84 5.29 -10.94
N GLY A 94 6.05 5.62 -9.91
CA GLY A 94 5.33 6.89 -9.83
C GLY A 94 4.10 6.96 -10.75
N LEU A 95 3.62 5.82 -11.24
CA LEU A 95 2.50 5.71 -12.17
C LEU A 95 1.39 4.79 -11.63
N PHE A 96 0.14 5.11 -11.96
CA PHE A 96 -0.99 4.24 -11.63
C PHE A 96 -0.92 2.87 -12.32
N THR A 97 -1.66 1.91 -11.76
CA THR A 97 -1.69 0.51 -12.20
C THR A 97 -2.03 0.37 -13.68
N HIS A 98 -3.01 1.13 -14.17
CA HIS A 98 -3.40 1.08 -15.58
C HIS A 98 -2.36 1.64 -16.56
N LEU A 99 -1.41 2.47 -16.10
CA LEU A 99 -0.35 3.04 -16.93
C LEU A 99 0.86 2.12 -17.02
N THR A 100 1.11 1.33 -15.98
CA THR A 100 2.20 0.34 -15.95
C THR A 100 1.75 -1.05 -16.37
N GLU A 101 0.44 -1.22 -16.58
CA GLU A 101 -0.21 -2.51 -16.84
C GLU A 101 0.13 -3.57 -15.78
N SER A 102 0.45 -3.13 -14.56
CA SER A 102 0.83 -4.03 -13.47
C SER A 102 -0.42 -4.64 -12.85
N TRP A 103 -1.13 -5.50 -13.58
CA TRP A 103 -2.50 -5.91 -13.25
C TRP A 103 -2.62 -6.77 -11.98
N ASN A 104 -1.61 -7.58 -11.71
CA ASN A 104 -1.65 -8.58 -10.65
C ASN A 104 -0.23 -8.95 -10.21
N ASN A 105 -0.13 -9.89 -9.29
CA ASN A 105 1.14 -10.31 -8.71
C ASN A 105 2.11 -11.03 -9.67
N PHE A 106 1.69 -11.33 -10.91
CA PHE A 106 2.53 -11.92 -11.96
C PHE A 106 2.87 -11.00 -13.12
N LYS A 107 2.14 -9.90 -13.28
CA LYS A 107 2.48 -8.83 -14.21
C LYS A 107 2.76 -7.58 -13.38
N GLY A 108 4.03 -7.37 -13.05
CA GLY A 108 4.52 -6.12 -12.46
C GLY A 108 5.16 -5.22 -13.53
N LEU A 109 6.06 -4.34 -13.08
CA LEU A 109 6.90 -3.54 -13.99
C LEU A 109 7.74 -4.45 -14.88
N ASP A 110 7.89 -4.03 -16.13
CA ASP A 110 8.76 -4.73 -17.07
C ASP A 110 10.24 -4.65 -16.65
N PRO A 111 11.06 -5.65 -17.01
CA PRO A 111 12.49 -5.61 -16.72
C PRO A 111 13.13 -4.32 -17.28
N GLY A 112 13.95 -3.67 -16.46
CA GLY A 112 14.65 -2.43 -16.84
C GLY A 112 13.83 -1.14 -16.67
N TYR A 113 12.61 -1.21 -16.10
CA TYR A 113 11.85 -0.01 -15.76
C TYR A 113 12.64 0.91 -14.82
N VAL A 114 12.70 2.20 -15.13
CA VAL A 114 13.43 3.19 -14.32
C VAL A 114 12.62 3.56 -13.08
N THR A 115 13.18 3.29 -11.90
CA THR A 115 12.55 3.62 -10.61
C THR A 115 13.10 4.91 -10.00
N TRP A 116 12.42 5.45 -8.98
CA TRP A 116 12.91 6.62 -8.24
C TRP A 116 14.31 6.37 -7.64
N MET A 117 14.61 5.13 -7.24
CA MET A 117 15.89 4.80 -6.62
C MET A 117 17.04 4.75 -7.64
N ASP A 118 16.76 4.32 -8.87
CA ASP A 118 17.72 4.37 -9.97
C ASP A 118 18.05 5.83 -10.32
N LEU A 119 17.05 6.72 -10.27
CA LEU A 119 17.25 8.16 -10.44
C LEU A 119 18.09 8.75 -9.29
N LEU A 120 17.83 8.39 -8.03
CA LEU A 120 18.64 8.83 -6.89
C LEU A 120 20.10 8.36 -7.04
N GLN A 121 20.32 7.10 -7.42
CA GLN A 121 21.66 6.55 -7.68
C GLN A 121 22.41 7.36 -8.73
N LYS A 122 21.75 7.63 -9.87
CA LYS A 122 22.30 8.44 -10.96
C LYS A 122 22.70 9.86 -10.52
N HIS A 123 22.04 10.40 -9.48
CA HIS A 123 22.30 11.74 -8.95
C HIS A 123 23.13 11.74 -7.64
N GLY A 124 23.93 10.68 -7.45
CA GLY A 124 24.98 10.64 -6.43
C GLY A 124 24.53 10.17 -5.05
N TYR A 125 23.38 9.51 -4.93
CA TYR A 125 23.03 8.79 -3.70
C TYR A 125 23.68 7.40 -3.69
N HIS A 126 24.20 6.99 -2.53
CA HIS A 126 24.47 5.58 -2.27
C HIS A 126 23.15 4.84 -2.05
N THR A 127 22.89 3.76 -2.80
CA THR A 127 21.59 3.06 -2.75
C THR A 127 21.73 1.66 -2.17
N LYS A 128 20.86 1.30 -1.21
CA LYS A 128 20.77 -0.06 -0.66
C LYS A 128 19.31 -0.54 -0.62
N LYS A 129 19.05 -1.72 -1.21
CA LYS A 129 17.74 -2.40 -1.15
C LYS A 129 17.91 -3.70 -0.36
N LEU A 130 17.06 -3.92 0.64
CA LEU A 130 17.04 -5.14 1.44
C LEU A 130 15.59 -5.62 1.63
N GLY A 131 15.41 -6.94 1.65
CA GLY A 131 14.10 -7.57 1.83
C GLY A 131 13.20 -7.51 0.59
N LYS A 132 11.89 -7.38 0.82
CA LYS A 132 10.84 -7.54 -0.19
C LYS A 132 10.69 -6.31 -1.09
N ILE A 133 10.92 -6.47 -2.39
CA ILE A 133 10.77 -5.38 -3.37
C ILE A 133 9.47 -5.50 -4.17
N ASP A 134 9.13 -6.70 -4.64
CA ASP A 134 7.91 -7.12 -5.34
C ASP A 134 7.32 -6.17 -6.41
N TYR A 135 8.08 -5.22 -6.97
CA TYR A 135 7.55 -4.31 -8.01
C TYR A 135 7.67 -4.86 -9.43
N THR A 136 8.58 -5.82 -9.65
CA THR A 136 8.61 -6.67 -10.85
C THR A 136 7.79 -7.93 -10.58
N SER A 137 7.38 -8.64 -11.65
CA SER A 137 6.67 -9.91 -11.55
C SER A 137 7.25 -10.84 -10.48
N GLY A 138 6.43 -11.21 -9.49
CA GLY A 138 6.86 -11.94 -8.29
C GLY A 138 6.82 -13.47 -8.43
N HIS A 139 7.30 -14.16 -7.40
CA HIS A 139 7.32 -15.64 -7.28
C HIS A 139 5.99 -16.23 -6.77
N HIS A 140 4.85 -15.74 -7.26
CA HIS A 140 3.55 -16.17 -6.75
C HIS A 140 3.16 -17.57 -7.25
N SER A 141 2.10 -18.15 -6.66
CA SER A 141 1.64 -19.50 -7.02
C SER A 141 0.90 -19.50 -8.37
N VAL A 142 1.09 -20.54 -9.19
CA VAL A 142 0.34 -20.72 -10.44
C VAL A 142 -1.17 -20.61 -10.19
N SER A 143 -1.66 -21.10 -9.04
CA SER A 143 -3.06 -20.99 -8.66
C SER A 143 -3.59 -19.57 -8.61
N ASN A 144 -2.82 -18.61 -8.06
CA ASN A 144 -3.23 -17.20 -8.04
C ASN A 144 -3.27 -16.60 -9.44
N ARG A 145 -2.37 -17.08 -10.32
CA ARG A 145 -2.27 -16.64 -11.71
C ARG A 145 -3.50 -17.05 -12.49
N VAL A 146 -3.80 -18.35 -12.44
CA VAL A 146 -4.93 -18.95 -13.12
C VAL A 146 -6.23 -18.31 -12.63
N GLU A 147 -6.38 -18.15 -11.31
CA GLU A 147 -7.56 -17.49 -10.73
C GLU A 147 -7.71 -16.04 -11.21
N ALA A 148 -6.63 -15.26 -11.30
CA ALA A 148 -6.69 -13.90 -11.82
C ALA A 148 -7.08 -13.86 -13.30
N TRP A 149 -6.60 -14.81 -14.11
CA TRP A 149 -6.96 -14.89 -15.53
C TRP A 149 -8.39 -15.37 -15.77
N THR A 150 -8.88 -16.32 -14.96
CA THR A 150 -10.21 -16.90 -15.13
C THR A 150 -11.30 -16.19 -14.32
N ARG A 151 -11.02 -15.01 -13.78
CA ARG A 151 -11.94 -14.27 -12.90
C ARG A 151 -13.27 -13.86 -13.56
N ASP A 152 -13.29 -13.80 -14.90
CA ASP A 152 -14.49 -13.50 -15.70
C ASP A 152 -15.26 -14.77 -16.14
N VAL A 153 -14.76 -15.95 -15.78
CA VAL A 153 -15.46 -17.21 -16.08
C VAL A 153 -16.59 -17.40 -15.07
N ALA A 154 -17.74 -17.87 -15.55
CA ALA A 154 -18.94 -18.08 -14.74
C ALA A 154 -18.86 -19.32 -13.83
N PHE A 155 -17.87 -19.35 -12.93
CA PHE A 155 -17.77 -20.32 -11.85
C PHE A 155 -17.24 -19.66 -10.58
N LEU A 156 -17.47 -20.33 -9.44
CA LEU A 156 -16.90 -19.95 -8.15
C LEU A 156 -16.09 -21.11 -7.61
N LEU A 157 -14.81 -20.88 -7.35
CA LEU A 157 -13.89 -21.89 -6.84
C LEU A 157 -13.26 -21.36 -5.56
N ARG A 158 -13.54 -22.05 -4.46
CA ARG A 158 -13.10 -21.65 -3.13
C ARG A 158 -11.67 -22.14 -2.87
N GLN A 159 -10.88 -21.31 -2.18
CA GLN A 159 -9.64 -21.76 -1.55
C GLN A 159 -9.92 -22.86 -0.53
N GLU A 160 -9.08 -23.89 -0.49
CA GLU A 160 -9.31 -25.04 0.41
C GLU A 160 -9.38 -24.64 1.88
N GLY A 161 -8.42 -23.85 2.33
CA GLY A 161 -8.28 -23.43 3.72
C GLY A 161 -8.85 -22.04 3.99
N ARG A 162 -9.16 -21.80 5.26
CA ARG A 162 -9.66 -20.52 5.79
C ARG A 162 -8.52 -19.81 6.54
N PRO A 163 -8.66 -18.54 7.00
CA PRO A 163 -7.63 -17.94 7.84
C PRO A 163 -7.50 -18.68 9.16
N THR A 164 -6.27 -18.89 9.61
CA THR A 164 -5.95 -19.58 10.86
C THR A 164 -4.91 -18.81 11.65
N VAL A 165 -4.70 -19.22 12.90
CA VAL A 165 -3.70 -18.64 13.80
C VAL A 165 -2.78 -19.72 14.33
N LYS A 166 -1.51 -19.39 14.56
CA LYS A 166 -0.54 -20.32 15.16
C LYS A 166 0.40 -19.60 16.10
N LEU A 167 0.51 -20.11 17.33
CA LEU A 167 1.57 -19.70 18.26
C LEU A 167 2.83 -20.51 17.97
N THR A 168 3.97 -19.84 18.03
CA THR A 168 5.28 -20.48 17.95
C THR A 168 6.23 -19.98 19.03
N GLY A 169 7.17 -20.84 19.40
CA GLY A 169 8.13 -20.56 20.47
C GLY A 169 7.46 -20.34 21.83
N ASN A 170 8.17 -19.64 22.71
CA ASN A 170 7.76 -19.35 24.08
C ASN A 170 7.72 -17.81 24.32
N LYS A 171 7.58 -17.39 25.58
CA LYS A 171 7.54 -15.97 25.97
C LYS A 171 8.87 -15.21 25.76
N THR A 172 9.96 -15.88 25.38
CA THR A 172 11.25 -15.25 25.06
C THR A 172 11.58 -15.28 23.57
N HIS A 173 10.74 -15.94 22.75
CA HIS A 173 10.93 -16.00 21.30
C HIS A 173 10.43 -14.70 20.64
N ILE A 174 11.34 -13.76 20.45
CA ILE A 174 11.05 -12.41 19.91
C ILE A 174 11.19 -12.39 18.38
N ARG A 175 12.05 -13.22 17.79
CA ARG A 175 12.33 -13.19 16.35
C ARG A 175 11.55 -14.27 15.61
N VAL A 176 10.24 -14.06 15.44
CA VAL A 176 9.35 -15.04 14.80
C VAL A 176 9.60 -15.03 13.29
N MET A 177 9.67 -13.85 12.68
CA MET A 177 9.92 -13.74 11.23
C MET A 177 11.41 -13.60 10.94
N GLU A 178 12.09 -14.74 11.02
CA GLU A 178 13.56 -14.83 10.92
C GLU A 178 14.12 -14.12 9.67
N LYS A 179 13.51 -14.29 8.50
CA LYS A 179 13.98 -13.66 7.25
C LYS A 179 13.91 -12.13 7.31
N ASP A 180 12.84 -11.58 7.88
CA ASP A 180 12.70 -10.14 8.05
C ASP A 180 13.67 -9.59 9.10
N TRP A 181 13.90 -10.34 10.19
CA TRP A 181 14.95 -10.01 11.17
C TRP A 181 16.35 -10.05 10.56
N GLN A 182 16.68 -11.05 9.74
CA GLN A 182 17.96 -11.13 9.03
C GLN A 182 18.16 -9.94 8.09
N ASN A 183 17.13 -9.53 7.35
CA ASN A 183 17.19 -8.34 6.50
C ASN A 183 17.34 -7.05 7.31
N THR A 184 16.64 -6.97 8.46
CA THR A 184 16.75 -5.85 9.40
C THR A 184 18.17 -5.76 9.99
N ASP A 185 18.76 -6.89 10.39
CA ASP A 185 20.13 -6.93 10.92
C ASP A 185 21.15 -6.52 9.84
N LYS A 186 20.99 -6.99 8.60
CA LYS A 186 21.81 -6.53 7.46
C LYS A 186 21.70 -5.02 7.24
N ALA A 187 20.50 -4.46 7.36
CA ALA A 187 20.28 -3.02 7.23
C ALA A 187 20.94 -2.24 8.38
N VAL A 188 20.83 -2.73 9.62
CA VAL A 188 21.49 -2.15 10.80
C VAL A 188 23.01 -2.16 10.65
N ASN A 189 23.59 -3.29 10.24
CA ASN A 189 25.04 -3.41 10.05
C ASN A 189 25.51 -2.50 8.91
N TRP A 190 24.77 -2.46 7.80
CA TRP A 190 25.07 -1.55 6.69
C TRP A 190 25.08 -0.08 7.15
N ILE A 191 24.14 0.34 8.00
CA ILE A 191 24.14 1.69 8.58
C ILE A 191 25.38 1.93 9.44
N LYS A 192 25.73 0.98 10.31
CA LYS A 192 26.82 1.11 11.29
C LYS A 192 28.21 1.00 10.71
N GLU A 193 28.39 0.23 9.65
CA GLU A 193 29.70 -0.13 9.10
C GLU A 193 29.99 0.61 7.78
N GLU A 194 28.98 0.84 6.94
CA GLU A 194 29.15 1.47 5.64
C GLU A 194 28.62 2.91 5.65
N ALA A 195 27.34 3.12 5.96
CA ALA A 195 26.68 4.41 5.77
C ALA A 195 27.23 5.54 6.65
N VAL A 196 27.80 5.20 7.81
CA VAL A 196 28.46 6.17 8.72
C VAL A 196 29.67 6.84 8.05
N ASN A 197 30.31 6.17 7.10
CA ASN A 197 31.51 6.64 6.41
C ASN A 197 31.21 7.49 5.17
N PHE A 198 29.93 7.61 4.76
CA PHE A 198 29.57 8.36 3.56
C PHE A 198 29.53 9.88 3.82
N THR A 199 30.14 10.63 2.90
CA THR A 199 30.01 12.09 2.81
C THR A 199 28.85 12.48 1.90
N GLN A 200 28.58 11.69 0.85
CA GLN A 200 27.40 11.79 0.00
C GLN A 200 26.15 11.23 0.71
N PRO A 201 24.93 11.68 0.35
CA PRO A 201 23.71 11.13 0.91
C PRO A 201 23.50 9.67 0.46
N PHE A 202 22.68 8.95 1.22
CA PHE A 202 22.30 7.59 0.90
C PHE A 202 20.79 7.40 0.92
N VAL A 203 20.31 6.36 0.27
CA VAL A 203 18.96 5.86 0.41
C VAL A 203 18.95 4.37 0.70
N LEU A 204 18.27 3.99 1.78
CA LEU A 204 18.04 2.61 2.18
C LEU A 204 16.54 2.31 2.06
N TYR A 205 16.21 1.30 1.27
CA TYR A 205 14.88 0.69 1.25
C TYR A 205 14.94 -0.65 2.00
N LEU A 206 14.11 -0.79 3.03
CA LEU A 206 13.89 -2.04 3.75
C LEU A 206 12.44 -2.49 3.58
N GLY A 207 12.23 -3.53 2.76
CA GLY A 207 10.93 -4.16 2.58
C GLY A 207 10.75 -5.34 3.52
N LEU A 208 9.72 -5.31 4.37
CA LEU A 208 9.37 -6.38 5.29
C LEU A 208 8.21 -7.21 4.70
N ASN A 209 8.20 -8.52 4.95
CA ASN A 209 7.06 -9.39 4.62
C ASN A 209 6.00 -9.37 5.71
N LEU A 210 6.34 -9.04 6.95
CA LEU A 210 5.36 -8.79 7.99
C LEU A 210 4.46 -7.57 7.68
N PRO A 211 3.21 -7.58 8.18
CA PRO A 211 2.48 -8.68 8.84
C PRO A 211 1.70 -9.65 7.90
N HIS A 212 2.12 -9.87 6.65
CA HIS A 212 1.44 -10.80 5.73
C HIS A 212 1.36 -12.25 6.29
N PRO A 213 0.18 -12.93 6.22
CA PRO A 213 0.04 -14.29 6.76
C PRO A 213 0.58 -15.36 5.81
N TYR A 214 1.19 -16.39 6.39
CA TYR A 214 1.95 -17.41 5.66
C TYR A 214 1.05 -18.56 5.17
N PRO A 215 1.35 -19.17 4.02
CA PRO A 215 0.68 -20.40 3.63
C PRO A 215 0.94 -21.50 4.68
N SER A 216 -0.12 -22.23 5.02
CA SER A 216 -0.11 -23.35 5.98
C SER A 216 0.39 -24.64 5.31
N PRO A 217 0.59 -25.76 6.04
CA PRO A 217 1.20 -26.98 5.51
C PRO A 217 0.53 -27.52 4.25
N SER A 218 1.29 -28.24 3.43
CA SER A 218 0.81 -28.85 2.18
C SER A 218 -0.02 -30.14 2.38
N THR A 219 -0.32 -30.51 3.64
CA THR A 219 -1.17 -31.65 4.02
C THR A 219 -1.79 -31.42 5.41
N GLY A 220 -2.83 -32.19 5.77
CA GLY A 220 -3.46 -32.18 7.10
C GLY A 220 -4.66 -31.25 7.24
N GLU A 221 -5.16 -31.09 8.48
CA GLU A 221 -6.41 -30.37 8.78
C GLU A 221 -6.41 -28.88 8.36
N ASN A 222 -5.22 -28.27 8.25
CA ASN A 222 -5.05 -26.86 7.85
C ASN A 222 -4.47 -26.72 6.43
N PHE A 223 -4.62 -27.73 5.58
CA PHE A 223 -4.17 -27.67 4.18
C PHE A 223 -4.81 -26.51 3.42
N GLY A 224 -3.99 -25.75 2.70
CA GLY A 224 -4.44 -24.59 1.91
C GLY A 224 -4.83 -23.35 2.73
N SER A 225 -4.69 -23.38 4.07
CA SER A 225 -5.00 -22.24 4.95
C SER A 225 -3.92 -21.16 4.90
N SER A 226 -4.25 -19.96 5.38
CA SER A 226 -3.29 -18.87 5.59
C SER A 226 -3.19 -18.54 7.07
N THR A 227 -2.00 -18.70 7.63
CA THR A 227 -1.74 -18.64 9.07
C THR A 227 -1.15 -17.29 9.46
N PHE A 228 -1.81 -16.61 10.40
CA PHE A 228 -1.20 -15.54 11.20
C PHE A 228 -0.35 -16.19 12.30
N LEU A 229 0.96 -16.04 12.19
CA LEU A 229 1.95 -16.72 13.04
C LEU A 229 2.58 -15.69 13.98
N THR A 230 2.56 -15.95 15.29
CA THR A 230 3.19 -15.07 16.27
C THR A 230 3.69 -15.84 17.49
N SER A 231 4.35 -15.16 18.44
CA SER A 231 4.77 -15.75 19.71
C SER A 231 3.99 -15.17 20.89
N PRO A 232 3.98 -15.86 22.05
CA PRO A 232 3.39 -15.32 23.28
C PRO A 232 4.00 -13.97 23.71
N TYR A 233 5.24 -13.67 23.31
CA TYR A 233 5.89 -12.39 23.58
C TYR A 233 5.16 -11.23 22.89
N TRP A 234 4.90 -11.38 21.58
CA TRP A 234 4.23 -10.36 20.78
C TRP A 234 2.75 -10.27 21.08
N LEU A 235 2.09 -11.40 21.33
CA LEU A 235 0.68 -11.41 21.68
C LEU A 235 0.39 -10.62 22.98
N LYS A 236 1.35 -10.59 23.92
CA LYS A 236 1.25 -9.74 25.13
C LYS A 236 1.24 -8.23 24.83
N LYS A 237 1.65 -7.80 23.64
CA LYS A 237 1.61 -6.39 23.20
C LYS A 237 0.23 -5.97 22.71
N VAL A 238 -0.68 -6.92 22.55
CA VAL A 238 -2.04 -6.71 22.06
C VAL A 238 -2.98 -6.59 23.25
N SER A 239 -3.80 -5.54 23.26
CA SER A 239 -4.91 -5.37 24.19
C SER A 239 -6.10 -6.17 23.69
N TYR A 240 -6.20 -7.44 24.12
CA TYR A 240 -7.21 -8.38 23.62
C TYR A 240 -8.65 -7.87 23.78
N GLU A 241 -8.95 -7.21 24.90
CA GLU A 241 -10.27 -6.64 25.18
C GLU A 241 -10.60 -5.39 24.34
N ALA A 242 -9.59 -4.69 23.83
CA ALA A 242 -9.79 -3.56 22.92
C ALA A 242 -10.06 -4.00 21.47
N ILE A 243 -9.94 -5.29 21.15
CA ILE A 243 -10.18 -5.80 19.80
C ILE A 243 -11.67 -5.76 19.48
N LYS A 244 -12.04 -4.86 18.57
CA LYS A 244 -13.36 -4.81 17.96
C LYS A 244 -13.61 -6.07 17.10
N ILE A 245 -14.76 -6.71 17.31
CA ILE A 245 -15.27 -7.73 16.40
C ILE A 245 -16.04 -7.02 15.29
N PRO A 246 -15.66 -7.20 14.00
CA PRO A 246 -16.35 -6.57 12.89
C PRO A 246 -17.80 -7.04 12.80
N LYS A 247 -18.68 -6.11 12.41
CA LYS A 247 -20.05 -6.45 12.00
C LYS A 247 -20.01 -6.88 10.54
N TRP A 248 -20.82 -7.86 10.18
CA TRP A 248 -20.95 -8.33 8.80
C TRP A 248 -22.40 -8.24 8.35
N SER A 249 -22.60 -7.81 7.11
CA SER A 249 -23.87 -7.99 6.41
C SER A 249 -24.18 -9.47 6.24
N SER A 250 -25.46 -9.83 6.12
CA SER A 250 -25.82 -11.19 5.76
C SER A 250 -25.31 -11.53 4.35
N LEU A 251 -25.09 -12.81 4.07
CA LEU A 251 -24.60 -13.25 2.75
C LEU A 251 -25.50 -12.79 1.60
N SER A 252 -26.82 -12.77 1.82
CA SER A 252 -27.81 -12.35 0.83
C SER A 252 -27.81 -10.84 0.56
N GLU A 253 -27.29 -10.04 1.48
CA GLU A 253 -27.23 -8.58 1.37
C GLU A 253 -25.85 -8.09 0.90
N MET A 254 -24.86 -8.98 0.83
CA MET A 254 -23.53 -8.63 0.35
C MET A 254 -23.58 -8.18 -1.11
N HIS A 255 -22.81 -7.16 -1.42
CA HIS A 255 -22.55 -6.77 -2.79
C HIS A 255 -21.95 -7.98 -3.55
N PRO A 256 -22.33 -8.25 -4.83
CA PRO A 256 -21.90 -9.44 -5.55
C PRO A 256 -20.38 -9.63 -5.63
N VAL A 257 -19.62 -8.53 -5.74
CA VAL A 257 -18.15 -8.56 -5.76
C VAL A 257 -17.58 -8.94 -4.39
N ASP A 258 -18.21 -8.48 -3.30
CA ASP A 258 -17.80 -8.84 -1.94
C ASP A 258 -18.15 -10.27 -1.60
N TYR A 259 -19.34 -10.74 -2.01
CA TYR A 259 -19.70 -12.15 -1.89
C TYR A 259 -18.71 -13.05 -2.62
N TYR A 260 -18.34 -12.70 -3.86
CA TYR A 260 -17.31 -13.42 -4.62
C TYR A 260 -16.01 -13.51 -3.82
N SER A 261 -15.49 -12.37 -3.35
CA SER A 261 -14.25 -12.31 -2.57
C SER A 261 -14.33 -13.14 -1.29
N SER A 262 -15.40 -13.01 -0.50
CA SER A 262 -15.61 -13.81 0.71
C SER A 262 -15.70 -15.30 0.40
N TYR A 263 -16.36 -15.70 -0.70
CA TYR A 263 -16.50 -17.10 -1.10
C TYR A 263 -15.16 -17.69 -1.55
N THR A 264 -14.46 -17.03 -2.47
CA THR A 264 -13.19 -17.54 -3.02
C THR A 264 -12.10 -17.59 -1.94
N LYS A 265 -12.17 -16.73 -0.93
CA LYS A 265 -11.29 -16.75 0.26
C LYS A 265 -11.75 -17.72 1.35
N ASN A 266 -12.78 -18.53 1.13
CA ASN A 266 -13.30 -19.46 2.14
C ASN A 266 -13.70 -18.79 3.47
N CYS A 267 -14.32 -17.61 3.37
CA CYS A 267 -14.83 -16.86 4.53
C CYS A 267 -16.35 -16.95 4.67
N THR A 268 -17.05 -17.70 3.81
CA THR A 268 -18.52 -17.83 3.85
C THR A 268 -19.03 -18.90 4.82
N GLY A 269 -18.14 -19.64 5.49
CA GLY A 269 -18.47 -20.54 6.59
C GLY A 269 -18.65 -19.82 7.93
N GLU A 270 -19.07 -20.56 8.96
CA GLU A 270 -19.24 -20.00 10.30
C GLU A 270 -17.90 -19.63 10.94
N PHE A 271 -17.88 -18.49 11.64
CA PHE A 271 -16.76 -18.05 12.47
C PHE A 271 -17.31 -17.63 13.82
N THR A 272 -16.74 -18.15 14.90
CA THR A 272 -17.08 -17.68 16.23
C THR A 272 -16.47 -16.30 16.50
N LYS A 273 -17.04 -15.54 17.43
CA LYS A 273 -16.47 -14.24 17.85
C LYS A 273 -15.04 -14.40 18.38
N GLU A 274 -14.74 -15.53 19.04
CA GLU A 274 -13.42 -15.84 19.56
C GLU A 274 -12.42 -16.12 18.44
N GLU A 275 -12.80 -16.91 17.43
CA GLU A 275 -11.96 -17.15 16.24
C GLU A 275 -11.59 -15.84 15.54
N VAL A 276 -12.58 -14.97 15.30
CA VAL A 276 -12.36 -13.66 14.69
C VAL A 276 -11.44 -12.80 15.56
N ARG A 277 -11.65 -12.77 16.88
CA ARG A 277 -10.80 -12.04 17.81
C ARG A 277 -9.35 -12.53 17.77
N ASN A 278 -9.17 -13.85 17.74
CA ASN A 278 -7.85 -14.48 17.69
C ASN A 278 -7.13 -14.15 16.37
N ILE A 279 -7.81 -14.23 15.22
CA ILE A 279 -7.22 -13.83 13.93
C ILE A 279 -6.68 -12.38 14.00
N ARG A 280 -7.49 -11.45 14.51
CA ARG A 280 -7.10 -10.05 14.68
C ARG A 280 -5.96 -9.89 15.69
N ALA A 281 -6.00 -10.60 16.82
CA ALA A 281 -4.97 -10.51 17.84
C ALA A 281 -3.60 -10.96 17.31
N PHE A 282 -3.57 -12.03 16.53
CA PHE A 282 -2.32 -12.54 15.95
C PHE A 282 -1.79 -11.62 14.86
N TYR A 283 -2.67 -11.10 14.01
CA TYR A 283 -2.32 -10.05 13.05
C TYR A 283 -1.73 -8.81 13.74
N TYR A 284 -2.36 -8.31 14.80
CA TYR A 284 -1.84 -7.16 15.55
C TYR A 284 -0.51 -7.47 16.24
N ALA A 285 -0.32 -8.67 16.76
CA ALA A 285 0.96 -9.10 17.31
C ALA A 285 2.09 -9.09 16.25
N MET A 286 1.79 -9.48 15.00
CA MET A 286 2.70 -9.37 13.86
C MET A 286 3.01 -7.91 13.51
N CYS A 287 2.04 -6.99 13.64
CA CYS A 287 2.28 -5.55 13.52
C CYS A 287 3.24 -5.02 14.60
N ALA A 288 3.14 -5.51 15.85
CA ALA A 288 4.06 -5.13 16.93
C ALA A 288 5.50 -5.61 16.66
N GLU A 289 5.67 -6.79 16.05
CA GLU A 289 6.98 -7.27 15.62
C GLU A 289 7.57 -6.39 14.50
N THR A 290 6.74 -5.96 13.55
CA THR A 290 7.12 -5.00 12.48
C THR A 290 7.62 -3.67 13.09
N ASP A 291 6.88 -3.13 14.07
CA ASP A 291 7.25 -1.90 14.78
C ASP A 291 8.62 -2.03 15.48
N ALA A 292 8.93 -3.19 16.05
CA ALA A 292 10.22 -3.44 16.67
C ALA A 292 11.39 -3.47 15.67
N MET A 293 11.16 -3.97 14.45
CA MET A 293 12.17 -3.92 13.37
C MET A 293 12.41 -2.48 12.92
N LEU A 294 11.36 -1.68 12.74
CA LEU A 294 11.48 -0.23 12.52
C LEU A 294 12.31 0.42 13.63
N GLY A 295 12.06 0.05 14.88
CA GLY A 295 12.82 0.52 16.03
C GLY A 295 14.32 0.22 15.98
N LYS A 296 14.73 -0.92 15.42
CA LYS A 296 16.15 -1.23 15.21
C LYS A 296 16.81 -0.29 14.21
N ILE A 297 16.11 0.06 13.14
CA ILE A 297 16.59 0.98 12.12
C ILE A 297 16.75 2.40 12.70
N ILE A 298 15.71 2.89 13.39
CA ILE A 298 15.75 4.19 14.08
C ILE A 298 16.91 4.23 15.09
N SER A 299 17.07 3.17 15.89
CA SER A 299 18.16 3.09 16.87
C SER A 299 19.54 3.09 16.21
N ALA A 300 19.73 2.35 15.12
CA ALA A 300 21.00 2.32 14.41
C ALA A 300 21.40 3.71 13.87
N LEU A 301 20.45 4.45 13.29
CA LEU A 301 20.68 5.83 12.83
C LEU A 301 20.99 6.77 14.00
N ARG A 302 20.32 6.62 15.14
CA ARG A 302 20.57 7.43 16.33
C ARG A 302 21.98 7.17 16.88
N ASP A 303 22.33 5.90 17.08
CA ASP A 303 23.57 5.48 17.73
C ASP A 303 24.82 5.83 16.90
N THR A 304 24.66 6.00 15.58
CA THR A 304 25.71 6.44 14.64
C THR A 304 25.70 7.95 14.39
N GLY A 305 24.77 8.70 14.99
CA GLY A 305 24.59 10.13 14.76
C GLY A 305 23.93 10.50 13.41
N LEU A 306 23.65 9.52 12.55
CA LEU A 306 23.07 9.71 11.22
C LEU A 306 21.62 10.19 11.24
N LEU A 307 20.89 9.98 12.35
CA LEU A 307 19.48 10.39 12.48
C LEU A 307 19.27 11.89 12.21
N LYS A 308 20.24 12.74 12.55
CA LYS A 308 20.16 14.20 12.38
C LYS A 308 20.16 14.65 10.90
N ARG A 309 20.60 13.78 9.98
CA ARG A 309 20.70 14.06 8.54
C ARG A 309 19.89 13.07 7.67
N THR A 310 18.97 12.33 8.28
CA THR A 310 18.24 11.25 7.60
C THR A 310 16.74 11.44 7.79
N ILE A 311 16.00 11.49 6.68
CA ILE A 311 14.54 11.39 6.67
C ILE A 311 14.16 9.91 6.73
N ILE A 312 13.26 9.55 7.65
CA ILE A 312 12.72 8.20 7.81
C ILE A 312 11.25 8.22 7.39
N ILE A 313 10.90 7.33 6.47
CA ILE A 313 9.54 7.12 5.99
C ILE A 313 9.12 5.69 6.37
N PHE A 314 7.98 5.54 7.02
CA PHE A 314 7.34 4.24 7.28
C PHE A 314 6.01 4.17 6.55
N THR A 315 5.80 3.10 5.78
CA THR A 315 4.54 2.85 5.06
C THR A 315 4.29 1.36 4.82
N ALA A 316 3.21 1.03 4.10
CA ALA A 316 2.92 -0.32 3.64
C ALA A 316 2.41 -0.32 2.19
N ASP A 317 2.53 -1.45 1.51
CA ASP A 317 1.99 -1.64 0.16
C ASP A 317 0.45 -1.73 0.15
N HIS A 318 -0.16 -2.34 1.15
CA HIS A 318 -1.59 -2.39 1.38
C HIS A 318 -1.88 -2.76 2.84
N GLY A 319 -3.15 -2.81 3.22
CA GLY A 319 -3.60 -3.26 4.53
C GLY A 319 -3.84 -4.77 4.61
N GLU A 320 -4.58 -5.17 5.63
CA GLU A 320 -5.10 -6.51 5.86
C GLU A 320 -6.50 -6.39 6.48
N LEU A 321 -7.48 -7.03 5.87
CA LEU A 321 -8.88 -6.97 6.28
C LEU A 321 -9.06 -7.56 7.68
N ALA A 322 -8.27 -8.57 8.06
CA ALA A 322 -8.29 -9.16 9.40
C ALA A 322 -9.74 -9.45 9.86
N MET A 323 -10.53 -10.05 8.96
CA MET A 323 -11.95 -10.39 9.11
C MET A 323 -12.96 -9.24 8.96
N ASP A 324 -12.55 -8.01 8.63
CA ASP A 324 -13.48 -6.96 8.18
C ASP A 324 -14.23 -7.43 6.93
N HIS A 325 -15.52 -7.08 6.83
CA HIS A 325 -16.41 -7.48 5.72
C HIS A 325 -16.43 -9.00 5.44
N ARG A 326 -16.17 -9.83 6.46
CA ARG A 326 -16.06 -11.28 6.34
C ARG A 326 -15.02 -11.70 5.30
N GLN A 327 -13.87 -11.04 5.35
CA GLN A 327 -12.74 -11.31 4.48
C GLN A 327 -11.43 -11.23 5.29
N PHE A 328 -10.47 -12.07 4.96
CA PHE A 328 -9.08 -11.85 5.32
C PHE A 328 -8.27 -11.53 4.05
N TYR A 329 -6.97 -11.32 4.19
CA TYR A 329 -6.12 -10.78 3.14
C TYR A 329 -6.46 -9.33 2.79
N LYS A 330 -6.49 -9.04 1.49
CA LYS A 330 -6.53 -7.73 0.88
C LYS A 330 -7.43 -7.87 -0.35
N MET A 331 -7.12 -7.25 -1.48
CA MET A 331 -7.89 -7.40 -2.73
C MET A 331 -9.30 -6.79 -2.63
N SER A 332 -9.48 -5.80 -1.74
CA SER A 332 -10.72 -5.03 -1.60
C SER A 332 -10.41 -3.54 -1.45
N MET A 333 -11.40 -2.69 -1.73
CA MET A 333 -11.29 -1.23 -1.59
C MET A 333 -11.73 -0.72 -0.21
N TYR A 334 -12.16 -1.61 0.69
CA TYR A 334 -12.43 -1.26 2.08
C TYR A 334 -11.18 -0.75 2.81
N GLU A 335 -11.37 0.06 3.86
CA GLU A 335 -10.31 0.71 4.64
C GLU A 335 -9.28 -0.31 5.12
N GLY A 336 -9.73 -1.45 5.68
CA GLY A 336 -8.82 -2.49 6.18
C GLY A 336 -7.85 -3.02 5.12
N SER A 337 -8.19 -2.97 3.84
CA SER A 337 -7.33 -3.41 2.73
C SER A 337 -6.59 -2.27 2.04
N SER A 338 -7.18 -1.09 1.93
CA SER A 338 -6.69 0.00 1.08
C SER A 338 -6.02 1.15 1.83
N HIS A 339 -6.38 1.35 3.10
CA HIS A 339 -5.82 2.40 3.95
C HIS A 339 -4.51 1.92 4.59
N ILE A 340 -3.41 2.63 4.33
CA ILE A 340 -2.05 2.25 4.73
C ILE A 340 -1.47 3.24 5.74
N PRO A 341 -0.49 2.82 6.57
CA PRO A 341 0.27 3.77 7.36
C PRO A 341 1.12 4.64 6.44
N LEU A 342 1.27 5.92 6.79
CA LEU A 342 2.30 6.77 6.21
C LEU A 342 2.77 7.77 7.27
N LEU A 343 4.03 7.61 7.69
CA LEU A 343 4.67 8.44 8.70
C LEU A 343 6.02 8.90 8.20
N VAL A 344 6.36 10.15 8.44
CA VAL A 344 7.63 10.75 8.04
C VAL A 344 8.22 11.49 9.23
N MET A 345 9.50 11.25 9.54
CA MET A 345 10.25 12.02 10.54
C MET A 345 11.65 12.33 10.04
N GLY A 346 12.31 13.33 10.60
CA GLY A 346 13.68 13.67 10.21
C GLY A 346 13.95 15.17 10.25
N PRO A 347 15.11 15.62 9.75
CA PRO A 347 15.46 17.04 9.74
C PRO A 347 14.45 17.87 8.94
N GLY A 348 13.97 18.95 9.54
CA GLY A 348 13.03 19.91 8.94
C GLY A 348 11.57 19.43 8.83
N ILE A 349 11.29 18.15 9.08
CA ILE A 349 9.92 17.63 9.09
C ILE A 349 9.17 18.15 10.32
N LYS A 350 7.96 18.69 10.10
CA LYS A 350 7.05 19.12 11.17
C LYS A 350 6.82 17.98 12.17
N GLN A 351 6.93 18.30 13.45
CA GLN A 351 6.74 17.35 14.54
C GLN A 351 5.32 17.43 15.11
N GLN A 352 4.79 16.31 15.58
CA GLN A 352 3.43 16.20 16.15
C GLN A 352 2.32 16.63 15.18
N GLN A 353 2.60 16.64 13.88
CA GLN A 353 1.63 17.03 12.86
C GLN A 353 0.79 15.83 12.45
N GLN A 354 -0.52 16.07 12.31
CA GLN A 354 -1.44 15.13 11.66
C GLN A 354 -1.94 15.79 10.37
N VAL A 355 -1.70 15.15 9.24
CA VAL A 355 -2.15 15.61 7.92
C VAL A 355 -3.43 14.87 7.56
N SER A 356 -4.47 15.64 7.25
CA SER A 356 -5.81 15.12 6.93
C SER A 356 -6.12 15.08 5.43
N ASP A 357 -5.22 15.63 4.61
CA ASP A 357 -5.22 15.53 3.15
C ASP A 357 -5.18 14.06 2.73
N VAL A 358 -5.93 13.74 1.68
CA VAL A 358 -5.90 12.40 1.09
C VAL A 358 -4.64 12.28 0.24
N VAL A 359 -3.80 11.29 0.57
CA VAL A 359 -2.52 11.04 -0.10
C VAL A 359 -2.44 9.59 -0.56
N SER A 360 -1.55 9.33 -1.50
CA SER A 360 -1.46 8.05 -2.20
C SER A 360 -0.04 7.50 -2.16
N LEU A 361 0.11 6.18 -2.16
CA LEU A 361 1.43 5.55 -2.13
C LEU A 361 2.30 5.94 -3.34
N VAL A 362 1.71 6.19 -4.50
CA VAL A 362 2.40 6.69 -5.71
C VAL A 362 3.08 8.06 -5.49
N ASP A 363 2.67 8.82 -4.46
CA ASP A 363 3.28 10.08 -4.07
C ASP A 363 4.70 9.91 -3.53
N ILE A 364 5.09 8.71 -3.11
CA ILE A 364 6.46 8.42 -2.67
C ILE A 364 7.45 8.75 -3.78
N TYR A 365 7.18 8.37 -5.04
CA TYR A 365 8.11 8.63 -6.15
C TYR A 365 8.49 10.12 -6.30
N PRO A 366 7.55 11.06 -6.53
CA PRO A 366 7.89 12.47 -6.64
C PRO A 366 8.43 13.04 -5.32
N THR A 367 8.02 12.51 -4.16
CA THR A 367 8.58 12.92 -2.87
C THR A 367 10.07 12.58 -2.76
N MET A 368 10.48 11.38 -3.18
CA MET A 368 11.88 10.97 -3.17
C MET A 368 12.73 11.85 -4.10
N LEU A 369 12.19 12.22 -5.28
CA LEU A 369 12.86 13.16 -6.18
C LEU A 369 12.98 14.57 -5.58
N ASP A 370 11.91 15.07 -4.96
CA ASP A 370 11.88 16.39 -4.31
C ASP A 370 12.90 16.46 -3.15
N ILE A 371 12.95 15.42 -2.29
CA ILE A 371 13.97 15.28 -1.24
C ILE A 371 15.39 15.32 -1.82
N ALA A 372 15.61 14.64 -2.94
CA ALA A 372 16.92 14.57 -3.61
C ALA A 372 17.23 15.81 -4.46
N ARG A 373 16.31 16.80 -4.52
CA ARG A 373 16.36 17.98 -5.40
C ARG A 373 16.52 17.62 -6.88
N ILE A 374 15.89 16.53 -7.29
CA ILE A 374 15.85 16.06 -8.69
C ILE A 374 14.53 16.58 -9.31
N PRO A 375 14.56 17.27 -10.46
CA PRO A 375 13.35 17.69 -11.14
C PRO A 375 12.46 16.49 -11.48
N ALA A 376 11.19 16.55 -11.05
CA ALA A 376 10.23 15.52 -11.39
C ALA A 376 9.97 15.48 -12.90
N GLN A 377 9.81 14.28 -13.45
CA GLN A 377 9.46 14.09 -14.85
C GLN A 377 8.04 14.60 -15.13
N GLN A 378 7.79 15.08 -16.36
CA GLN A 378 6.44 15.36 -16.81
C GLN A 378 5.70 14.00 -16.93
N ASN A 379 4.52 13.88 -16.32
CA ASN A 379 3.59 12.72 -16.38
C ASN A 379 3.62 11.70 -15.22
N LEU A 380 4.20 12.02 -14.07
CA LEU A 380 3.95 11.22 -12.86
C LEU A 380 2.47 11.29 -12.43
N SER A 381 1.95 10.18 -11.90
CA SER A 381 0.61 10.10 -11.32
C SER A 381 0.54 10.65 -9.89
N GLY A 382 1.67 10.65 -9.18
CA GLY A 382 1.78 11.14 -7.81
C GLY A 382 2.15 12.61 -7.70
N TYR A 383 2.05 13.13 -6.47
CA TYR A 383 2.37 14.49 -6.09
C TYR A 383 3.33 14.47 -4.89
N SER A 384 4.35 15.34 -4.89
CA SER A 384 5.28 15.40 -3.74
C SER A 384 4.53 15.69 -2.44
N LEU A 385 4.93 15.01 -1.36
CA LEU A 385 4.43 15.22 0.00
C LEU A 385 5.15 16.35 0.72
N MET A 386 6.28 16.84 0.19
CA MET A 386 7.08 17.88 0.83
C MET A 386 6.28 19.13 1.24
N PRO A 387 5.32 19.65 0.42
CA PRO A 387 4.49 20.79 0.83
C PRO A 387 3.64 20.54 2.07
N LEU A 388 3.31 19.27 2.37
CA LEU A 388 2.52 18.89 3.54
C LEU A 388 3.41 18.68 4.79
N LEU A 389 4.72 18.49 4.60
CA LEU A 389 5.70 18.12 5.63
C LEU A 389 6.48 19.32 6.21
N PHE A 390 6.55 20.44 5.49
CA PHE A 390 7.36 21.63 5.84
C PHE A 390 6.49 22.89 6.04
N GLU A 391 6.99 23.88 6.79
CA GLU A 391 6.32 25.20 6.94
C GLU A 391 6.65 26.14 5.78
N GLU A 392 7.92 26.26 5.46
CA GLU A 392 8.42 27.00 4.30
C GLU A 392 9.23 26.04 3.44
N LEU A 393 8.86 25.93 2.17
CA LEU A 393 9.65 25.21 1.20
C LEU A 393 10.72 26.17 0.69
N GLU A 394 11.98 25.76 0.68
CA GLU A 394 12.99 26.47 -0.09
C GLU A 394 12.48 26.60 -1.54
N ASN A 395 12.53 27.82 -2.09
CA ASN A 395 12.04 28.17 -3.43
C ASN A 395 12.80 27.45 -4.58
N GLU A 396 13.67 26.50 -4.26
CA GLU A 396 14.57 25.84 -5.22
C GLU A 396 13.88 24.77 -6.08
N VAL A 397 12.68 24.28 -5.72
CA VAL A 397 11.95 23.27 -6.52
C VAL A 397 10.78 23.90 -7.25
N VAL A 398 11.08 24.43 -8.45
CA VAL A 398 10.25 25.31 -9.29
C VAL A 398 9.04 24.62 -9.96
N THR A 399 8.78 23.33 -9.73
CA THR A 399 7.79 22.56 -10.54
C THR A 399 6.82 21.67 -9.74
N ARG A 400 6.39 22.08 -8.54
CA ARG A 400 5.35 21.34 -7.81
C ARG A 400 3.97 21.59 -8.41
N LYS A 401 3.30 20.53 -8.87
CA LYS A 401 1.88 20.59 -9.28
C LYS A 401 0.97 20.59 -8.05
N PRO A 402 -0.15 21.32 -8.06
CA PRO A 402 -1.11 21.29 -6.97
C PRO A 402 -1.73 19.89 -6.84
N ARG A 403 -1.81 19.39 -5.60
CA ARG A 403 -2.39 18.10 -5.28
C ARG A 403 -3.93 18.16 -5.46
N PRO A 404 -4.54 17.20 -6.15
CA PRO A 404 -5.99 17.08 -6.18
C PRO A 404 -6.52 16.58 -4.83
N PRO A 405 -7.77 16.90 -4.46
CA PRO A 405 -8.38 16.45 -3.20
C PRO A 405 -8.86 14.99 -3.27
N TRP A 406 -8.28 14.16 -4.13
CA TRP A 406 -8.69 12.78 -4.38
C TRP A 406 -7.48 11.86 -4.57
N VAL A 407 -7.69 10.57 -4.35
CA VAL A 407 -6.75 9.50 -4.72
C VAL A 407 -7.48 8.35 -5.42
N LEU A 408 -6.73 7.60 -6.22
CA LEU A 408 -7.19 6.46 -7.01
C LEU A 408 -6.57 5.15 -6.51
N SER A 409 -7.37 4.10 -6.42
CA SER A 409 -6.92 2.72 -6.30
C SER A 409 -7.61 1.83 -7.33
N GLU A 410 -6.89 0.86 -7.88
CA GLU A 410 -7.34 -0.03 -8.95
C GLU A 410 -6.98 -1.49 -8.63
N PHE A 411 -7.87 -2.43 -8.95
CA PHE A 411 -7.61 -3.85 -8.72
C PHE A 411 -8.18 -4.76 -9.82
N HIS A 412 -7.33 -5.68 -10.30
CA HIS A 412 -7.58 -6.52 -11.48
C HIS A 412 -7.14 -7.98 -11.30
N GLY A 413 -6.80 -8.38 -10.07
CA GLY A 413 -6.17 -9.66 -9.77
C GLY A 413 -7.14 -10.79 -9.40
N CYS A 414 -6.66 -11.71 -8.55
CA CYS A 414 -7.43 -12.82 -8.02
C CYS A 414 -8.39 -12.39 -6.89
N ASN A 415 -9.33 -13.27 -6.50
CA ASN A 415 -10.36 -13.03 -5.48
C ASN A 415 -11.27 -11.81 -5.74
N VAL A 416 -11.40 -11.41 -7.00
CA VAL A 416 -12.40 -10.43 -7.47
C VAL A 416 -12.88 -10.88 -8.84
N ASN A 417 -14.15 -10.71 -9.16
CA ASN A 417 -14.77 -11.07 -10.46
C ASN A 417 -15.01 -9.88 -11.39
N SER A 418 -14.52 -8.70 -11.02
CA SER A 418 -14.72 -7.47 -11.77
C SER A 418 -13.56 -6.53 -11.53
N SER A 419 -13.09 -5.83 -12.57
CA SER A 419 -12.09 -4.77 -12.38
C SER A 419 -12.68 -3.73 -11.44
N THR A 420 -11.99 -3.42 -10.36
CA THR A 420 -12.52 -2.56 -9.30
C THR A 420 -11.71 -1.28 -9.22
N TYR A 421 -12.41 -0.15 -9.11
CA TYR A 421 -11.82 1.18 -9.07
C TYR A 421 -12.39 1.95 -7.87
N MET A 422 -11.52 2.58 -7.09
CA MET A 422 -11.90 3.41 -5.96
C MET A 422 -11.43 4.84 -6.18
N LEU A 423 -12.36 5.79 -6.02
CA LEU A 423 -12.05 7.20 -5.81
C LEU A 423 -12.29 7.55 -4.34
N ARG A 424 -11.26 8.01 -3.64
CA ARG A 424 -11.35 8.47 -2.26
C ARG A 424 -11.12 9.97 -2.20
N THR A 425 -12.07 10.72 -1.64
CA THR A 425 -12.00 12.18 -1.51
C THR A 425 -12.76 12.65 -0.26
N ASP A 426 -12.20 13.61 0.48
CA ASP A 426 -12.80 14.20 1.69
C ASP A 426 -13.41 13.17 2.68
N ARG A 427 -14.75 13.07 2.78
CA ARG A 427 -15.49 12.04 3.55
C ARG A 427 -15.97 10.85 2.71
N TRP A 428 -15.97 10.98 1.39
CA TRP A 428 -16.55 10.02 0.47
C TRP A 428 -15.54 8.97 -0.01
N LYS A 429 -16.01 7.73 -0.08
CA LYS A 429 -15.37 6.66 -0.85
C LYS A 429 -16.35 6.12 -1.88
N TYR A 430 -16.02 6.28 -3.14
CA TYR A 430 -16.80 5.77 -4.26
C TYR A 430 -16.05 4.59 -4.91
N ILE A 431 -16.76 3.49 -5.13
CA ILE A 431 -16.24 2.28 -5.78
C ILE A 431 -17.12 1.96 -6.97
N THR A 432 -16.49 1.74 -8.12
CA THR A 432 -17.16 1.31 -9.35
C THR A 432 -16.41 0.15 -9.99
N TYR A 433 -17.06 -0.47 -10.97
CA TYR A 433 -16.71 -1.81 -11.44
C TYR A 433 -16.78 -1.88 -12.97
N SER A 434 -15.77 -2.48 -13.58
CA SER A 434 -15.69 -2.82 -15.01
C SER A 434 -16.15 -1.74 -15.98
N ASP A 435 -17.40 -1.76 -16.43
CA ASP A 435 -18.00 -0.80 -17.38
C ASP A 435 -18.74 0.37 -16.70
N GLY A 436 -18.95 0.27 -15.38
CA GLY A 436 -19.68 1.23 -14.56
C GLY A 436 -21.19 1.01 -14.52
N ASN A 437 -21.69 -0.05 -15.16
CA ASN A 437 -23.12 -0.30 -15.32
C ASN A 437 -23.53 -1.74 -14.95
N SER A 438 -22.72 -2.73 -15.33
CA SER A 438 -23.02 -4.16 -15.15
C SER A 438 -23.02 -4.61 -13.69
N VAL A 439 -22.30 -3.88 -12.83
CA VAL A 439 -22.25 -4.12 -11.39
C VAL A 439 -22.57 -2.79 -10.69
N PRO A 440 -23.51 -2.75 -9.74
CA PRO A 440 -23.86 -1.52 -9.02
C PRO A 440 -22.65 -0.89 -8.33
N PRO A 441 -22.54 0.44 -8.30
CA PRO A 441 -21.48 1.10 -7.55
C PRO A 441 -21.73 1.02 -6.05
N GLN A 442 -20.66 1.23 -5.27
CA GLN A 442 -20.74 1.43 -3.83
C GLN A 442 -20.30 2.84 -3.47
N LEU A 443 -21.04 3.50 -2.56
CA LEU A 443 -20.68 4.81 -2.02
C LEU A 443 -20.77 4.73 -0.49
N PHE A 444 -19.71 5.19 0.17
CA PHE A 444 -19.63 5.25 1.62
C PHE A 444 -19.27 6.66 2.08
N ASP A 445 -19.86 7.05 3.20
CA ASP A 445 -19.51 8.23 3.95
C ASP A 445 -18.70 7.83 5.18
N LEU A 446 -17.37 7.89 5.10
CA LEU A 446 -16.48 7.40 6.14
C LEU A 446 -16.53 8.22 7.44
N SER A 447 -17.13 9.41 7.41
CA SER A 447 -17.32 10.21 8.64
C SER A 447 -18.48 9.71 9.49
N ALA A 448 -19.51 9.15 8.86
CA ALA A 448 -20.69 8.60 9.52
C ALA A 448 -20.60 7.07 9.68
N ASP A 449 -19.99 6.40 8.71
CA ASP A 449 -19.84 4.95 8.65
C ASP A 449 -18.37 4.56 8.38
N PRO A 450 -17.50 4.64 9.40
CA PRO A 450 -16.09 4.28 9.26
C PRO A 450 -15.85 2.76 9.07
N ASP A 451 -16.89 1.94 9.25
CA ASP A 451 -16.85 0.49 9.03
C ASP A 451 -17.37 0.09 7.64
N GLU A 452 -17.84 1.05 6.83
CA GLU A 452 -18.27 0.83 5.44
C GLU A 452 -19.35 -0.25 5.28
N LEU A 453 -20.31 -0.28 6.19
CA LEU A 453 -21.37 -1.28 6.25
C LEU A 453 -22.58 -0.92 5.38
N GLU A 454 -22.82 0.37 5.15
CA GLU A 454 -24.00 0.84 4.41
C GLU A 454 -23.62 1.46 3.06
N ASN A 455 -23.95 0.76 1.97
CA ASN A 455 -23.87 1.34 0.63
C ASN A 455 -25.00 2.37 0.43
N ILE A 456 -24.63 3.64 0.34
CA ILE A 456 -25.56 4.77 0.21
C ILE A 456 -25.61 5.36 -1.22
N ALA A 457 -25.08 4.66 -2.23
CA ALA A 457 -25.06 5.14 -3.62
C ALA A 457 -26.47 5.48 -4.15
N MET A 458 -27.46 4.66 -3.84
CA MET A 458 -28.86 4.88 -4.23
C MET A 458 -29.53 6.03 -3.46
N LYS A 459 -29.05 6.33 -2.24
CA LYS A 459 -29.56 7.46 -1.44
C LYS A 459 -28.98 8.80 -1.90
N PHE A 460 -27.75 8.79 -2.43
CA PHE A 460 -27.05 9.99 -2.90
C PHE A 460 -26.57 9.86 -4.37
N PRO A 461 -27.48 9.67 -5.34
CA PRO A 461 -27.11 9.40 -6.72
C PRO A 461 -26.36 10.57 -7.38
N VAL A 462 -26.65 11.82 -6.99
CA VAL A 462 -25.93 13.01 -7.50
C VAL A 462 -24.48 13.03 -7.04
N VAL A 463 -24.21 12.60 -5.80
CA VAL A 463 -22.84 12.47 -5.27
C VAL A 463 -22.10 11.37 -6.00
N ALA A 464 -22.71 10.18 -6.11
CA ALA A 464 -22.13 9.05 -6.84
C ALA A 464 -21.78 9.43 -8.30
N HIS A 465 -22.70 10.07 -9.02
CA HIS A 465 -22.47 10.53 -10.39
C HIS A 465 -21.34 11.57 -10.50
N SER A 466 -21.27 12.52 -9.57
CA SER A 466 -20.22 13.54 -9.55
C SER A 466 -18.84 12.93 -9.30
N LEU A 467 -18.75 11.96 -8.39
CA LEU A 467 -17.51 11.22 -8.11
C LEU A 467 -17.12 10.33 -9.29
N ASP A 468 -18.07 9.67 -9.95
CA ASP A 468 -17.81 8.89 -11.17
C ASP A 468 -17.24 9.77 -12.29
N LYS A 469 -17.77 10.99 -12.46
CA LYS A 469 -17.25 11.96 -13.44
C LYS A 469 -15.80 12.35 -13.15
N ILE A 470 -15.45 12.55 -11.89
CA ILE A 470 -14.05 12.80 -11.49
C ILE A 470 -13.21 11.56 -11.82
N LEU A 471 -13.66 10.37 -11.44
CA LEU A 471 -12.94 9.12 -11.71
C LEU A 471 -12.67 8.91 -13.21
N ARG A 472 -13.68 9.13 -14.07
CA ARG A 472 -13.56 9.02 -15.54
C ARG A 472 -12.61 10.05 -16.15
N SER A 473 -12.39 11.20 -15.48
CA SER A 473 -11.39 12.17 -15.92
C SER A 473 -9.94 11.72 -15.65
N ILE A 474 -9.77 10.75 -14.75
CA ILE A 474 -8.47 10.20 -14.35
C ILE A 474 -8.17 8.93 -15.14
N VAL A 475 -9.16 8.04 -15.28
CA VAL A 475 -9.01 6.74 -15.93
C VAL A 475 -10.24 6.36 -16.75
N ASN A 476 -10.03 5.90 -17.98
CA ASN A 476 -11.06 5.27 -18.79
C ASN A 476 -11.24 3.81 -18.35
N TYR A 477 -11.89 3.61 -17.21
CA TYR A 477 -12.00 2.31 -16.58
C TYR A 477 -12.70 1.22 -17.42
N PRO A 478 -13.69 1.50 -18.31
CA PRO A 478 -14.22 0.47 -19.22
C PRO A 478 -13.16 -0.02 -20.22
N LYS A 479 -12.36 0.89 -20.78
CA LYS A 479 -11.25 0.52 -21.68
C LYS A 479 -10.20 -0.30 -20.95
N VAL A 480 -9.77 0.15 -19.76
CA VAL A 480 -8.80 -0.59 -18.93
C VAL A 480 -9.31 -1.99 -18.60
N SER A 481 -10.59 -2.12 -18.21
CA SER A 481 -11.21 -3.41 -17.92
C SER A 481 -11.22 -4.34 -19.13
N SER A 482 -11.48 -3.80 -20.32
CA SER A 482 -11.42 -4.55 -21.58
C SER A 482 -9.99 -5.03 -21.88
N SER A 483 -8.98 -4.17 -21.69
CA SER A 483 -7.57 -4.55 -21.85
C SER A 483 -7.13 -5.63 -20.86
N VAL A 484 -7.60 -5.56 -19.60
CA VAL A 484 -7.34 -6.62 -18.61
C VAL A 484 -7.99 -7.94 -19.02
N GLN A 485 -9.21 -7.92 -19.53
CA GLN A 485 -9.89 -9.14 -20.01
C GLN A 485 -9.15 -9.76 -21.20
N GLU A 486 -8.68 -8.95 -22.14
CA GLU A 486 -7.88 -9.41 -23.29
C GLU A 486 -6.55 -10.02 -22.82
N TYR A 487 -5.83 -9.33 -21.93
CA TYR A 487 -4.63 -9.84 -21.28
C TYR A 487 -4.90 -11.20 -20.61
N ASN A 488 -5.94 -11.29 -19.78
CA ASN A 488 -6.32 -12.50 -19.07
C ASN A 488 -6.58 -13.68 -20.03
N LYS A 489 -7.37 -13.46 -21.08
CA LYS A 489 -7.65 -14.49 -22.10
C LYS A 489 -6.37 -14.94 -22.80
N ARG A 490 -5.55 -13.99 -23.27
CA ARG A 490 -4.31 -14.28 -24.00
C ARG A 490 -3.34 -15.11 -23.15
N GLU A 491 -3.09 -14.67 -21.92
CA GLU A 491 -2.15 -15.35 -21.03
C GLU A 491 -2.68 -16.72 -20.59
N PHE A 492 -3.99 -16.85 -20.34
CA PHE A 492 -4.60 -18.13 -20.04
C PHE A 492 -4.51 -19.11 -21.21
N ILE A 493 -4.76 -18.66 -22.45
CA ILE A 493 -4.62 -19.49 -23.66
C ILE A 493 -3.17 -19.97 -23.79
N SER A 494 -2.19 -19.07 -23.69
CA SER A 494 -0.77 -19.40 -23.76
C SER A 494 -0.38 -20.43 -22.69
N TRP A 495 -0.81 -20.22 -21.45
CA TRP A 495 -0.57 -21.16 -20.36
C TRP A 495 -1.25 -22.51 -20.59
N LYS A 496 -2.54 -22.55 -20.97
CA LYS A 496 -3.28 -23.78 -21.29
C LYS A 496 -2.58 -24.57 -22.41
N GLN A 497 -2.14 -23.90 -23.47
CA GLN A 497 -1.39 -24.51 -24.57
C GLN A 497 -0.04 -25.08 -24.12
N SER A 498 0.68 -24.37 -23.24
CA SER A 498 1.97 -24.85 -22.70
C SER A 498 1.86 -26.16 -21.91
N LEU A 499 0.68 -26.48 -21.40
CA LEU A 499 0.41 -27.73 -20.66
C LEU A 499 -0.03 -28.89 -21.54
N GLY A 500 -0.54 -28.61 -22.76
CA GLY A 500 -1.08 -29.61 -23.66
C GLY A 500 -2.13 -30.52 -22.98
N GLN A 501 -1.98 -31.83 -23.13
CA GLN A 501 -2.88 -32.83 -22.55
C GLN A 501 -2.84 -32.91 -21.02
N ASN A 502 -1.85 -32.28 -20.36
CA ASN A 502 -1.74 -32.26 -18.91
C ASN A 502 -2.60 -31.16 -18.24
N TYR A 503 -3.27 -30.32 -19.04
CA TYR A 503 -4.06 -29.18 -18.54
C TYR A 503 -5.04 -29.57 -17.41
N SER A 504 -5.91 -30.56 -17.64
CA SER A 504 -6.93 -30.99 -16.67
C SER A 504 -6.33 -31.51 -15.37
N ASN A 505 -5.18 -32.17 -15.43
CA ASN A 505 -4.48 -32.67 -14.26
C ASN A 505 -3.80 -31.52 -13.49
N VAL A 506 -3.19 -30.55 -14.17
CA VAL A 506 -2.55 -29.40 -13.51
C VAL A 506 -3.58 -28.50 -12.83
N ILE A 507 -4.71 -28.21 -13.49
CA ILE A 507 -5.77 -27.37 -12.90
C ILE A 507 -6.44 -28.06 -11.70
N ALA A 508 -6.57 -29.39 -11.73
CA ALA A 508 -7.06 -30.20 -10.63
C ALA A 508 -6.10 -30.31 -9.43
N ASN A 509 -4.90 -29.73 -9.51
CA ASN A 509 -3.93 -29.67 -8.41
C ASN A 509 -3.64 -28.23 -7.94
N LEU A 510 -4.44 -27.24 -8.38
CA LEU A 510 -4.36 -25.87 -7.86
C LEU A 510 -5.02 -25.78 -6.47
N ARG A 511 -4.71 -24.71 -5.72
CA ARG A 511 -5.17 -24.47 -4.31
C ARG A 511 -6.69 -24.33 -4.10
N TRP A 512 -7.48 -24.53 -5.14
CA TRP A 512 -8.95 -24.43 -5.20
C TRP A 512 -9.57 -25.67 -5.89
N HIS A 513 -8.83 -26.78 -5.91
CA HIS A 513 -9.19 -27.96 -6.68
C HIS A 513 -10.36 -28.76 -6.12
N GLN A 514 -10.70 -28.63 -4.83
CA GLN A 514 -11.77 -29.44 -4.23
C GLN A 514 -13.12 -29.25 -4.94
N ASP A 515 -13.46 -28.03 -5.34
CA ASP A 515 -14.68 -27.78 -6.10
C ASP A 515 -14.54 -28.21 -7.56
N TRP A 516 -13.35 -28.04 -8.14
CA TRP A 516 -13.03 -28.50 -9.49
C TRP A 516 -13.20 -30.01 -9.65
N LEU A 517 -12.67 -30.80 -8.71
CA LEU A 517 -12.69 -32.26 -8.74
C LEU A 517 -14.10 -32.86 -8.69
N LYS A 518 -15.09 -32.13 -8.15
CA LYS A 518 -16.48 -32.61 -8.10
C LYS A 518 -17.13 -32.64 -9.48
N GLU A 519 -16.85 -31.64 -10.31
CA GLU A 519 -17.49 -31.45 -11.62
C GLU A 519 -16.49 -30.90 -12.67
N PRO A 520 -15.36 -31.58 -12.95
CA PRO A 520 -14.28 -31.01 -13.77
C PRO A 520 -14.76 -30.59 -15.15
N LYS A 521 -15.61 -31.42 -15.79
CA LYS A 521 -16.14 -31.16 -17.13
C LYS A 521 -16.98 -29.88 -17.20
N LYS A 522 -17.76 -29.59 -16.16
CA LYS A 522 -18.58 -28.37 -16.06
C LYS A 522 -17.70 -27.11 -16.07
N TYR A 523 -16.59 -27.10 -15.34
CA TYR A 523 -15.69 -25.95 -15.30
C TYR A 523 -14.87 -25.82 -16.58
N GLU A 524 -14.43 -26.92 -17.17
CA GLU A 524 -13.79 -26.92 -18.48
C GLU A 524 -14.70 -26.35 -19.56
N ASP A 525 -15.96 -26.79 -19.61
CA ASP A 525 -16.95 -26.29 -20.56
C ASP A 525 -17.26 -24.80 -20.32
N ALA A 526 -17.25 -24.33 -19.07
CA ALA A 526 -17.40 -22.91 -18.75
C ALA A 526 -16.21 -22.07 -19.26
N ILE A 527 -14.98 -22.59 -19.11
CA ILE A 527 -13.77 -21.96 -19.65
C ILE A 527 -13.81 -21.93 -21.17
N ASP A 528 -14.14 -23.04 -21.81
CA ASP A 528 -14.22 -23.11 -23.26
C ASP A 528 -15.30 -22.15 -23.79
N LYS A 529 -16.46 -22.06 -23.15
CA LYS A 529 -17.48 -21.06 -23.48
C LYS A 529 -16.94 -19.62 -23.35
N TRP A 530 -16.26 -19.29 -22.26
CA TRP A 530 -15.66 -17.97 -22.04
C TRP A 530 -14.59 -17.61 -23.09
N LEU A 531 -13.77 -18.58 -23.49
CA LEU A 531 -12.75 -18.40 -24.54
C LEU A 531 -13.38 -18.12 -25.92
N HIS A 532 -14.52 -18.73 -26.23
CA HIS A 532 -15.20 -18.57 -27.52
C HIS A 532 -16.25 -17.45 -27.55
N GLN A 533 -16.59 -16.84 -26.41
CA GLN A 533 -17.43 -15.65 -26.37
C GLN A 533 -16.73 -14.49 -27.11
N ARG A 534 -17.31 -14.09 -28.26
CA ARG A 534 -16.91 -12.86 -28.95
C ARG A 534 -17.23 -11.69 -28.03
N GLN A 535 -16.26 -10.80 -27.82
CA GLN A 535 -16.52 -9.54 -27.15
C GLN A 535 -17.42 -8.71 -28.08
N HIS A 536 -18.64 -8.39 -27.63
CA HIS A 536 -19.41 -7.31 -28.24
C HIS A 536 -18.66 -6.02 -27.93
N GLN A 537 -18.14 -5.37 -28.98
CA GLN A 537 -17.44 -4.08 -28.91
C GLN A 537 -18.40 -2.96 -28.51
#